data_AF-A0A2R6KZF7-F1
#
_entry.id   AF-A0A2R6KZF7-F1
#
_cell.length_a   1.000
_cell.length_b   1.000
_cell.length_c   1.000
_cell.angle_alpha   90.00
_cell.angle_beta   90.00
_cell.angle_gamma   90.00
#
_symmetry.space_group_name_H-M   'P 1'
#
loop_
_entity.id
_entity.type
_entity.pdbx_description
1 polymer ?
#
loop_
_entity_poly.entity_id
_entity_poly.type
_entity_poly.pdbx_seq_one_letter_code
_entity_poly.pdbx_strand_id
1 'polypeptide(L)'
;MLIVRAPATSANLGSGFDVFGAALGRPADVVRLERADRTSIRVTGAGSQYIPEDPDENTVGAVAEALDASARIEIDKGVRPASGLGSSAASAAAAAVGLNELYGRGYSREELVSIAAEGEAVVSGTAHADNVAPSILGGFTVARADGVAQVDASIPLVTCLPEIVVSTRDARAVVPDGMRMEQLVDVVGSAATLAVGMA
;
A
#
# COMPACT_ATOMS: atom_id res chain seq x y z
N MET A 1 -11.02 -18.98 9.77
CA MET A 1 -10.14 -17.86 10.13
C MET A 1 -8.88 -17.95 9.28
N LEU A 2 -8.52 -16.86 8.61
CA LEU A 2 -7.32 -16.72 7.78
C LEU A 2 -6.43 -15.62 8.39
N ILE A 3 -5.11 -15.79 8.35
CA ILE A 3 -4.15 -14.80 8.86
C ILE A 3 -3.22 -14.41 7.71
N VAL A 4 -3.14 -13.11 7.43
CA VAL A 4 -2.27 -12.56 6.38
C VAL A 4 -1.27 -11.61 7.01
N ARG A 5 -0.03 -11.63 6.51
CA ARG A 5 1.00 -10.68 6.87
C ARG A 5 1.35 -9.84 5.65
N ALA A 6 1.20 -8.53 5.74
CA ALA A 6 1.53 -7.61 4.66
C ALA A 6 2.69 -6.69 5.06
N PRO A 7 3.78 -6.66 4.26
CA PRO A 7 4.95 -5.86 4.58
C PRO A 7 4.69 -4.36 4.41
N ALA A 8 5.44 -3.57 5.18
CA ALA A 8 5.68 -2.17 4.89
C ALA A 8 6.33 -2.00 3.52
N THR A 9 6.19 -0.82 2.93
CA THR A 9 6.70 -0.51 1.59
C THR A 9 7.39 0.84 1.58
N SER A 10 8.26 1.07 0.59
CA SER A 10 8.82 2.38 0.29
C SER A 10 8.46 2.74 -1.15
N ALA A 11 7.59 3.74 -1.29
CA ALA A 11 7.18 4.29 -2.57
C ALA A 11 8.12 5.41 -3.05
N ASN A 12 7.91 5.85 -4.29
CA ASN A 12 8.62 6.90 -5.03
C ASN A 12 10.08 6.56 -5.37
N LEU A 13 10.87 6.16 -4.37
CA LEU A 13 12.29 5.83 -4.50
C LEU A 13 13.08 6.91 -5.28
N GLY A 14 12.77 8.18 -5.00
CA GLY A 14 13.38 9.34 -5.64
C GLY A 14 12.72 9.71 -6.97
N SER A 15 13.31 9.28 -8.07
CA SER A 15 12.92 9.68 -9.43
C SER A 15 11.65 9.00 -9.95
N GLY A 16 11.12 8.00 -9.25
CA GLY A 16 9.89 7.29 -9.59
C GLY A 16 8.66 7.77 -8.83
N PHE A 17 8.53 9.07 -8.62
CA PHE A 17 7.38 9.66 -7.91
C PHE A 17 6.03 9.14 -8.45
N ASP A 18 5.16 8.67 -7.56
CA ASP A 18 3.85 8.04 -7.81
C ASP A 18 3.90 6.76 -8.70
N VAL A 19 5.08 6.22 -8.96
CA VAL A 19 5.28 5.10 -9.91
C VAL A 19 6.02 3.94 -9.27
N PHE A 20 7.14 4.18 -8.59
CA PHE A 20 7.97 3.12 -8.03
C PHE A 20 7.56 2.75 -6.61
N GLY A 21 7.70 1.46 -6.30
CA GLY A 21 7.51 0.96 -4.95
C GLY A 21 8.33 -0.30 -4.68
N ALA A 22 8.84 -0.43 -3.46
CA ALA A 22 9.57 -1.62 -3.01
C ALA A 22 9.01 -2.18 -1.70
N ALA A 23 8.93 -3.50 -1.62
CA ALA A 23 8.51 -4.21 -0.43
C ALA A 23 9.67 -4.29 0.59
N LEU A 24 9.37 -4.06 1.87
CA LEU A 24 10.33 -4.24 2.95
C LEU A 24 10.16 -5.61 3.60
N GLY A 25 11.24 -6.18 4.15
CA GLY A 25 11.11 -7.42 4.96
C GLY A 25 10.37 -7.20 6.28
N ARG A 26 10.45 -5.98 6.83
CA ARG A 26 9.84 -5.52 8.09
C ARG A 26 9.79 -3.98 8.15
N PRO A 27 8.91 -3.37 8.96
CA PRO A 27 7.82 -4.01 9.72
C PRO A 27 6.71 -4.52 8.78
N ALA A 28 5.67 -5.15 9.35
CA ALA A 28 4.54 -5.68 8.61
C ALA A 28 3.29 -5.65 9.50
N ASP A 29 2.13 -5.48 8.90
CA ASP A 29 0.85 -5.67 9.59
C ASP A 29 0.47 -7.16 9.58
N VAL A 30 -0.24 -7.59 10.61
CA VAL A 30 -0.85 -8.92 10.69
C VAL A 30 -2.36 -8.77 10.76
N VAL A 31 -3.07 -9.25 9.75
CA VAL A 31 -4.52 -9.14 9.64
C VAL A 31 -5.15 -10.51 9.79
N ARG A 32 -6.09 -10.63 10.73
CA ARG A 32 -6.89 -11.83 10.95
C ARG A 32 -8.28 -11.60 10.39
N LEU A 33 -8.76 -12.55 9.59
CA LEU A 33 -10.00 -12.46 8.84
C LEU A 33 -10.89 -13.66 9.17
N GLU A 34 -12.14 -13.39 9.49
CA GLU A 34 -13.17 -14.39 9.73
C GLU A 34 -14.47 -13.97 9.04
N ARG A 35 -15.15 -14.92 8.37
CA ARG A 35 -16.43 -14.65 7.71
C ARG A 35 -17.45 -14.18 8.74
N ALA A 36 -18.23 -13.17 8.39
CA ALA A 36 -19.29 -12.63 9.24
C ALA A 36 -20.42 -12.06 8.38
N ASP A 37 -21.61 -11.93 8.96
CA ASP A 37 -22.78 -11.35 8.27
C ASP A 37 -22.62 -9.85 7.99
N ARG A 38 -21.73 -9.17 8.73
CA ARG A 38 -21.40 -7.75 8.57
C ARG A 38 -19.92 -7.52 8.82
N THR A 39 -19.36 -6.53 8.14
CA THR A 39 -17.97 -6.10 8.36
C THR A 39 -17.83 -5.43 9.72
N SER A 40 -16.81 -5.81 10.48
CA SER A 40 -16.41 -5.13 11.71
C SER A 40 -14.89 -5.10 11.78
N ILE A 41 -14.31 -3.95 12.10
CA ILE A 41 -12.85 -3.78 12.15
C ILE A 41 -12.44 -3.51 13.60
N ARG A 42 -11.32 -4.12 14.01
CA ARG A 42 -10.65 -3.81 15.27
C ARG A 42 -9.17 -3.60 15.02
N VAL A 43 -8.59 -2.53 15.54
CA VAL A 43 -7.19 -2.16 15.27
C VAL A 43 -6.40 -2.12 16.57
N THR A 44 -5.26 -2.82 16.58
CA THR A 44 -4.28 -2.81 17.68
C THR A 44 -2.88 -2.49 17.15
N GLY A 45 -1.90 -2.34 18.03
CA GLY A 45 -0.50 -2.17 17.63
C GLY A 45 -0.11 -0.70 17.40
N ALA A 46 0.85 -0.49 16.51
CA ALA A 46 1.51 0.81 16.31
C ALA A 46 0.54 1.89 15.80
N GLY A 47 0.22 2.88 16.65
CA GLY A 47 -0.59 4.03 16.28
C GLY A 47 -2.07 3.72 16.05
N SER A 48 -2.58 2.60 16.58
CA SER A 48 -3.96 2.17 16.39
C SER A 48 -4.99 3.20 16.85
N GLN A 49 -4.67 4.01 17.86
CA GLN A 49 -5.54 5.08 18.35
C GLN A 49 -5.87 6.18 17.31
N TYR A 50 -5.16 6.20 16.18
CA TYR A 50 -5.35 7.17 15.09
C TYR A 50 -6.02 6.56 13.85
N ILE A 51 -6.43 5.29 13.91
CA ILE A 51 -6.99 4.56 12.77
C ILE A 51 -8.47 4.31 13.04
N PRO A 52 -9.39 4.77 12.16
CA PRO A 52 -10.82 4.51 12.31
C PRO A 52 -11.13 3.01 12.34
N GLU A 53 -12.05 2.59 13.21
CA GLU A 53 -12.58 1.21 13.24
C GLU A 53 -13.92 1.09 12.50
N ASP A 54 -14.50 2.21 12.07
CA ASP A 54 -15.68 2.22 11.21
C ASP A 54 -15.29 1.70 9.81
N PRO A 55 -15.93 0.63 9.29
CA PRO A 55 -15.68 0.14 7.94
C PRO A 55 -15.83 1.21 6.85
N ASP A 56 -16.73 2.18 7.02
CA ASP A 56 -16.98 3.23 6.02
C ASP A 56 -15.87 4.29 5.98
N GLU A 57 -15.05 4.36 7.04
CA GLU A 57 -13.92 5.30 7.17
C GLU A 57 -12.55 4.60 7.13
N ASN A 58 -12.52 3.28 6.88
CA ASN A 58 -11.30 2.48 6.90
C ASN A 58 -11.07 1.80 5.55
N THR A 59 -9.84 1.90 5.02
CA THR A 59 -9.46 1.32 3.73
C THR A 59 -9.78 -0.17 3.62
N VAL A 60 -9.66 -0.92 4.73
CA VAL A 60 -9.95 -2.36 4.77
C VAL A 60 -11.46 -2.63 4.66
N GLY A 61 -12.30 -1.73 5.16
CA GLY A 61 -13.74 -1.81 4.97
C GLY A 61 -14.14 -1.61 3.51
N ALA A 62 -13.55 -0.61 2.85
CA ALA A 62 -13.74 -0.38 1.41
C ALA A 62 -13.28 -1.58 0.56
N VAL A 63 -12.15 -2.21 0.90
CA VAL A 63 -11.71 -3.45 0.23
C VAL A 63 -12.68 -4.61 0.46
N ALA A 64 -13.21 -4.75 1.67
CA ALA A 64 -14.20 -5.78 1.97
C ALA A 64 -15.51 -5.57 1.19
N GLU A 65 -15.95 -4.33 1.02
CA GLU A 65 -17.10 -3.97 0.21
C GLU A 65 -16.86 -4.28 -1.28
N ALA A 66 -15.72 -3.86 -1.83
CA ALA A 66 -15.36 -4.10 -3.23
C ALA A 66 -15.29 -5.59 -3.60
N LEU A 67 -14.92 -6.44 -2.63
CA LEU A 67 -14.88 -7.90 -2.80
C LEU A 67 -16.19 -8.62 -2.40
N ASP A 68 -17.23 -7.88 -2.00
CA ASP A 68 -18.47 -8.45 -1.44
C ASP A 68 -18.18 -9.45 -0.30
N ALA A 69 -17.20 -9.14 0.54
CA ALA A 69 -16.56 -10.09 1.45
C ALA A 69 -16.66 -9.63 2.92
N SER A 70 -17.87 -9.55 3.45
CA SER A 70 -18.11 -9.13 4.84
C SER A 70 -17.36 -10.02 5.84
N ALA A 71 -16.65 -9.40 6.79
CA ALA A 71 -15.79 -10.14 7.71
C ALA A 71 -15.62 -9.44 9.05
N ARG A 72 -15.36 -10.22 10.09
CA ARG A 72 -14.65 -9.73 11.27
C ARG A 72 -13.17 -9.62 10.92
N ILE A 73 -12.63 -8.42 11.03
CA ILE A 73 -11.27 -8.07 10.64
C ILE A 73 -10.53 -7.52 11.85
N GLU A 74 -9.49 -8.22 12.28
CA GLU A 74 -8.59 -7.73 13.34
C GLU A 74 -7.24 -7.38 12.74
N ILE A 75 -6.84 -6.12 12.86
CA ILE A 75 -5.60 -5.58 12.29
C ILE A 75 -4.63 -5.33 13.44
N ASP A 76 -3.53 -6.08 13.48
CA ASP A 76 -2.39 -5.81 14.35
C ASP A 76 -1.33 -5.02 13.58
N LYS A 77 -1.25 -3.71 13.87
CA LYS A 77 -0.39 -2.77 13.15
C LYS A 77 1.07 -2.93 13.57
N GLY A 78 1.91 -3.33 12.61
CA GLY A 78 3.36 -3.22 12.73
C GLY A 78 3.90 -1.96 12.05
N VAL A 79 3.20 -1.45 11.04
CA VAL A 79 3.61 -0.27 10.29
C VAL A 79 2.94 0.96 10.89
N ARG A 80 3.73 1.86 11.49
CA ARG A 80 3.22 3.09 12.11
C ARG A 80 2.50 3.95 11.05
N PRO A 81 1.27 4.46 11.31
CA PRO A 81 0.59 5.38 10.41
C PRO A 81 1.41 6.66 10.19
N ALA A 82 1.21 7.30 9.04
CA ALA A 82 1.90 8.54 8.63
C ALA A 82 3.45 8.49 8.75
N SER A 83 4.04 7.31 8.53
CA SER A 83 5.49 7.06 8.56
C SER A 83 6.17 7.21 7.20
N GLY A 84 5.41 7.30 6.11
CA GLY A 84 5.91 7.15 4.74
C GLY A 84 6.23 5.69 4.35
N LEU A 85 5.86 4.70 5.18
CA LEU A 85 6.16 3.28 4.95
C LEU A 85 4.96 2.44 4.48
N GLY A 86 3.97 3.07 3.83
CA GLY A 86 2.80 2.36 3.29
C GLY A 86 1.91 1.69 4.34
N SER A 87 1.70 2.32 5.50
CA SER A 87 0.92 1.71 6.61
C SER A 87 -0.52 1.35 6.22
N SER A 88 -1.22 2.24 5.51
CA SER A 88 -2.61 1.98 5.10
C SER A 88 -2.66 0.94 3.97
N ALA A 89 -1.83 1.14 2.94
CA ALA A 89 -1.58 0.17 1.88
C ALA A 89 -1.27 -1.26 2.37
N ALA A 90 -0.49 -1.44 3.44
CA ALA A 90 -0.22 -2.76 4.01
C ALA A 90 -1.50 -3.43 4.55
N SER A 91 -2.36 -2.68 5.25
CA SER A 91 -3.64 -3.20 5.73
C SER A 91 -4.59 -3.50 4.56
N ALA A 92 -4.68 -2.62 3.56
CA ALA A 92 -5.48 -2.83 2.34
C ALA A 92 -5.02 -4.07 1.56
N ALA A 93 -3.71 -4.24 1.38
CA ALA A 93 -3.11 -5.39 0.70
C ALA A 93 -3.42 -6.71 1.43
N ALA A 94 -3.27 -6.74 2.76
CA ALA A 94 -3.60 -7.92 3.56
C ALA A 94 -5.08 -8.28 3.47
N ALA A 95 -5.97 -7.27 3.51
CA ALA A 95 -7.40 -7.46 3.37
C ALA A 95 -7.77 -7.97 1.97
N ALA A 96 -7.22 -7.39 0.90
CA ALA A 96 -7.54 -7.78 -0.46
C ALA A 96 -7.13 -9.23 -0.74
N VAL A 97 -5.88 -9.58 -0.43
CA VAL A 97 -5.38 -10.95 -0.59
C VAL A 97 -6.15 -11.93 0.30
N GLY A 98 -6.36 -11.56 1.56
CA GLY A 98 -6.98 -12.46 2.53
C GLY A 98 -8.46 -12.68 2.30
N LEU A 99 -9.23 -11.65 1.93
CA LEU A 99 -10.65 -11.77 1.64
C LEU A 99 -10.90 -12.48 0.32
N ASN A 100 -10.07 -12.22 -0.70
CA ASN A 100 -10.09 -12.97 -1.97
C ASN A 100 -9.95 -14.48 -1.71
N GLU A 101 -8.97 -14.88 -0.90
CA GLU A 101 -8.74 -16.28 -0.51
C GLU A 101 -9.88 -16.81 0.36
N LEU A 102 -10.28 -16.05 1.39
CA LEU A 102 -11.30 -16.47 2.36
C LEU A 102 -12.65 -16.72 1.69
N TYR A 103 -13.01 -15.92 0.68
CA TYR A 103 -14.27 -16.00 -0.06
C TYR A 103 -14.18 -16.77 -1.39
N GLY A 104 -12.98 -17.11 -1.85
CA GLY A 104 -12.76 -17.80 -3.12
C GLY A 104 -13.19 -16.95 -4.33
N ARG A 105 -12.85 -15.64 -4.33
CA ARG A 105 -13.28 -14.71 -5.40
C ARG A 105 -12.51 -14.91 -6.70
N GLY A 106 -11.32 -15.50 -6.65
CA GLY A 106 -10.56 -15.92 -7.84
C GLY A 106 -9.82 -14.80 -8.55
N TYR A 107 -9.69 -13.62 -7.93
CA TYR A 107 -8.87 -12.54 -8.45
C TYR A 107 -7.38 -12.89 -8.41
N SER A 108 -6.66 -12.54 -9.46
CA SER A 108 -5.21 -12.53 -9.50
C SER A 108 -4.61 -11.50 -8.54
N ARG A 109 -3.32 -11.62 -8.23
CA ARG A 109 -2.66 -10.65 -7.34
C ARG A 109 -2.60 -9.25 -7.96
N GLU A 110 -2.42 -9.18 -9.28
CA GLU A 110 -2.41 -7.94 -10.05
C GLU A 110 -3.77 -7.24 -10.00
N GLU A 111 -4.89 -7.96 -10.16
CA GLU A 111 -6.24 -7.40 -10.02
C GLU A 111 -6.50 -6.90 -8.59
N LEU A 112 -5.96 -7.60 -7.58
CA LEU A 112 -6.08 -7.16 -6.19
C LEU A 112 -5.34 -5.86 -5.89
N VAL A 113 -4.31 -5.50 -6.66
CA VAL A 113 -3.65 -4.20 -6.51
C VAL A 113 -4.63 -3.07 -6.79
N SER A 114 -5.40 -3.16 -7.88
CA SER A 114 -6.40 -2.15 -8.23
C SER A 114 -7.46 -2.03 -7.15
N ILE A 115 -7.99 -3.16 -6.67
CA ILE A 115 -9.03 -3.20 -5.62
C ILE A 115 -8.52 -2.56 -4.32
N ALA A 116 -7.30 -2.90 -3.89
CA ALA A 116 -6.71 -2.31 -2.68
C ALA A 116 -6.34 -0.83 -2.86
N ALA A 117 -5.91 -0.40 -4.04
CA ALA A 117 -5.63 1.01 -4.33
C ALA A 117 -6.92 1.86 -4.36
N GLU A 118 -8.03 1.32 -4.84
CA GLU A 118 -9.35 1.97 -4.76
C GLU A 118 -9.80 2.14 -3.30
N GLY A 119 -9.55 1.14 -2.44
CA GLY A 119 -9.78 1.25 -1.01
C GLY A 119 -8.97 2.38 -0.36
N GLU A 120 -7.71 2.61 -0.78
CA GLU A 120 -6.91 3.74 -0.28
C GLU A 120 -7.51 5.09 -0.69
N ALA A 121 -8.16 5.16 -1.85
CA ALA A 121 -8.79 6.37 -2.37
C ALA A 121 -9.97 6.84 -1.53
N VAL A 122 -10.73 5.91 -0.93
CA VAL A 122 -11.86 6.24 -0.04
C VAL A 122 -11.42 7.09 1.16
N VAL A 123 -10.22 6.83 1.69
CA VAL A 123 -9.68 7.52 2.87
C VAL A 123 -8.81 8.72 2.49
N SER A 124 -7.97 8.59 1.46
CA SER A 124 -6.95 9.59 1.12
C SER A 124 -7.36 10.53 -0.03
N GLY A 125 -8.46 10.24 -0.72
CA GLY A 125 -8.97 11.00 -1.85
C GLY A 125 -8.29 10.70 -3.19
N THR A 126 -7.30 9.81 -3.24
CA THR A 126 -6.63 9.42 -4.49
C THR A 126 -6.14 7.98 -4.41
N ALA A 127 -6.32 7.21 -5.48
CA ALA A 127 -5.80 5.85 -5.57
C ALA A 127 -4.29 5.89 -5.87
N HIS A 128 -3.47 5.34 -4.97
CA HIS A 128 -2.03 5.18 -5.19
C HIS A 128 -1.66 3.70 -5.13
N ALA A 129 -1.27 3.16 -6.28
CA ALA A 129 -0.86 1.76 -6.37
C ALA A 129 0.61 1.54 -5.95
N ASP A 130 1.42 2.59 -5.87
CA ASP A 130 2.87 2.54 -5.60
C ASP A 130 3.24 1.89 -4.25
N ASN A 131 2.36 1.91 -3.25
CA ASN A 131 2.56 1.21 -1.98
C ASN A 131 1.81 -0.13 -1.93
N VAL A 132 0.60 -0.20 -2.49
CA VAL A 132 -0.21 -1.42 -2.48
C VAL A 132 0.43 -2.51 -3.33
N ALA A 133 0.90 -2.15 -4.53
CA ALA A 133 1.53 -3.05 -5.48
C ALA A 133 2.70 -3.85 -4.89
N PRO A 134 3.74 -3.22 -4.31
CA PRO A 134 4.84 -3.98 -3.71
C PRO A 134 4.40 -4.72 -2.44
N SER A 135 3.39 -4.26 -1.72
CA SER A 135 2.89 -5.00 -0.54
C SER A 135 2.21 -6.32 -0.92
N ILE A 136 1.50 -6.36 -2.06
CA ILE A 136 0.84 -7.57 -2.59
C ILE A 136 1.81 -8.45 -3.39
N LEU A 137 2.57 -7.85 -4.31
CA LEU A 137 3.40 -8.59 -5.26
C LEU A 137 4.76 -8.94 -4.67
N GLY A 138 5.31 -8.09 -3.79
CA GLY A 138 6.68 -8.18 -3.32
C GLY A 138 7.68 -7.57 -4.31
N GLY A 139 8.96 -7.56 -3.93
CA GLY A 139 10.05 -7.04 -4.78
C GLY A 139 9.95 -5.54 -5.04
N PHE A 140 10.42 -5.13 -6.23
CA PHE A 140 10.28 -3.79 -6.77
C PHE A 140 9.15 -3.75 -7.80
N THR A 141 8.37 -2.69 -7.81
CA THR A 141 7.20 -2.55 -8.68
C THR A 141 7.19 -1.19 -9.35
N VAL A 142 6.66 -1.18 -10.57
CA VAL A 142 6.45 0.02 -11.40
C VAL A 142 4.97 0.09 -11.73
N ALA A 143 4.25 0.95 -11.03
CA ALA A 143 2.83 1.21 -11.24
C ALA A 143 2.61 2.14 -12.43
N ARG A 144 1.69 1.76 -13.31
CA ARG A 144 1.28 2.51 -14.50
C ARG A 144 -0.24 2.52 -14.57
N ALA A 145 -0.80 3.41 -15.39
CA ALA A 145 -2.25 3.48 -15.57
C ALA A 145 -2.86 2.18 -16.13
N ASP A 146 -2.07 1.40 -16.87
CA ASP A 146 -2.49 0.15 -17.52
C ASP A 146 -2.07 -1.13 -16.76
N GLY A 147 -1.41 -0.99 -15.60
CA GLY A 147 -1.05 -2.14 -14.76
C GLY A 147 0.22 -1.94 -13.95
N VAL A 148 0.75 -3.03 -13.41
CA VAL A 148 1.97 -3.04 -12.60
C VAL A 148 2.98 -4.00 -13.20
N ALA A 149 4.22 -3.53 -13.40
CA ALA A 149 5.34 -4.41 -13.67
C ALA A 149 6.07 -4.73 -12.36
N GLN A 150 6.28 -6.02 -12.08
CA GLN A 150 7.07 -6.49 -10.94
C GLN A 150 8.47 -6.89 -11.40
N VAL A 151 9.47 -6.52 -10.61
CA VAL A 151 10.86 -6.95 -10.74
C VAL A 151 11.26 -7.62 -9.43
N ASP A 152 11.77 -8.85 -9.52
CA ASP A 152 12.31 -9.57 -8.36
C ASP A 152 13.68 -8.99 -7.98
N ALA A 153 13.65 -7.91 -7.20
CA ALA A 153 14.82 -7.19 -6.76
C ALA A 153 15.24 -7.64 -5.36
N SER A 154 16.50 -8.07 -5.22
CA SER A 154 17.10 -8.41 -3.91
C SER A 154 18.08 -7.33 -3.47
N ILE A 155 17.57 -6.19 -3.00
CA ILE A 155 18.38 -5.05 -2.57
C ILE A 155 18.26 -4.81 -1.06
N PRO A 156 19.37 -4.63 -0.33
CA PRO A 156 19.32 -4.25 1.08
C PRO A 156 18.81 -2.81 1.23
N LEU A 157 17.67 -2.66 1.92
CA LEU A 157 17.08 -1.36 2.24
C LEU A 157 17.24 -1.04 3.73
N VAL A 158 17.60 0.20 4.02
CA VAL A 158 17.66 0.74 5.39
C VAL A 158 16.67 1.89 5.49
N THR A 159 15.72 1.76 6.42
CA THR A 159 14.71 2.79 6.69
C THR A 159 14.97 3.44 8.04
N CYS A 160 15.01 4.77 8.08
CA CYS A 160 15.08 5.55 9.30
C CYS A 160 13.74 6.22 9.55
N LEU A 161 13.13 5.95 10.71
CA LEU A 161 11.81 6.48 11.05
C LEU A 161 11.94 7.60 12.11
N PRO A 162 11.89 8.88 11.71
CA PRO A 162 11.98 9.98 12.67
C PRO A 162 10.72 10.08 13.54
N GLU A 163 10.83 10.69 14.72
CA GLU A 163 9.69 10.96 15.61
C GLU A 163 8.90 12.21 15.20
N ILE A 164 8.61 12.33 13.90
CA ILE A 164 7.78 13.38 13.33
C ILE A 164 6.71 12.75 12.45
N VAL A 165 5.61 13.49 12.28
CA VAL A 165 4.49 13.12 11.44
C VAL A 165 4.34 14.18 10.37
N VAL A 166 4.30 13.75 9.11
CA VAL A 166 3.99 14.60 7.96
C VAL A 166 2.75 14.01 7.30
N SER A 167 1.69 14.83 7.13
CA SER A 167 0.49 14.34 6.46
C SER A 167 0.75 14.19 4.95
N THR A 168 0.26 13.11 4.34
CA THR A 168 0.40 12.87 2.90
C THR A 168 -0.18 14.01 2.07
N ARG A 169 -1.29 14.59 2.53
CA ARG A 169 -1.94 15.74 1.89
C ARG A 169 -1.03 16.97 1.86
N ASP A 170 -0.43 17.34 2.99
CA ASP A 170 0.41 18.53 3.05
C ASP A 170 1.73 18.32 2.28
N ALA A 171 2.28 17.09 2.29
CA ALA A 171 3.42 16.72 1.45
C ALA A 171 3.12 16.81 -0.05
N ARG A 172 1.88 16.47 -0.47
CA ARG A 172 1.45 16.63 -1.87
C ARG A 172 1.24 18.09 -2.26
N ALA A 173 0.76 18.93 -1.34
CA ALA A 173 0.46 20.33 -1.61
C ALA A 173 1.71 21.17 -1.98
N VAL A 174 2.92 20.69 -1.68
CA VAL A 174 4.19 21.36 -2.02
C VAL A 174 4.82 20.86 -3.32
N VAL A 175 4.22 19.87 -3.99
CA VAL A 175 4.72 19.36 -5.28
C VAL A 175 4.46 20.41 -6.37
N PRO A 176 5.46 20.78 -7.20
CA PRO A 176 5.27 21.75 -8.27
C PRO A 176 4.30 21.26 -9.36
N ASP A 177 3.48 22.16 -9.90
CA ASP A 177 2.54 21.87 -11.00
C ASP A 177 3.20 21.55 -12.35
N GLY A 178 4.51 21.78 -12.47
CA GLY A 178 5.24 21.55 -13.70
C GLY A 178 6.76 21.55 -13.52
N MET A 179 7.45 21.06 -14.55
CA MET A 179 8.91 20.99 -14.59
C MET A 179 9.45 21.44 -15.95
N ARG A 180 10.70 21.92 -15.98
CA ARG A 180 11.40 22.22 -17.24
C ARG A 180 11.80 20.93 -17.94
N MET A 181 11.91 20.95 -19.27
CA MET A 181 12.33 19.79 -20.05
C MET A 181 13.68 19.21 -19.59
N GLU A 182 14.63 20.05 -19.21
CA GLU A 182 15.92 19.62 -18.65
C GLU A 182 15.73 18.77 -17.38
N GLN A 183 14.87 19.21 -16.47
CA GLN A 183 14.56 18.47 -15.23
C GLN A 183 13.83 17.16 -15.52
N LEU A 184 12.94 17.15 -16.52
CA LEU A 184 12.25 15.94 -16.95
C LEU A 184 13.24 14.90 -17.49
N VAL A 185 14.19 15.33 -18.33
CA VAL A 185 15.25 14.46 -18.86
C VAL A 185 16.07 13.84 -17.72
N ASP A 186 16.44 14.63 -16.71
CA ASP A 186 17.18 14.14 -15.54
C ASP A 186 16.38 13.11 -14.73
N VAL A 187 15.10 13.38 -14.47
CA VAL A 187 14.22 12.45 -13.73
C VAL A 187 14.02 11.16 -14.51
N VAL A 188 13.74 11.23 -15.81
CA VAL A 188 13.56 10.05 -16.67
C VAL A 188 14.85 9.23 -16.74
N GLY A 189 16.00 9.87 -16.94
CA GLY A 189 17.30 9.19 -16.96
C GLY A 189 17.61 8.49 -15.63
N SER A 190 17.32 9.16 -14.51
CA SER A 190 17.51 8.61 -13.16
C SER A 190 16.56 7.43 -12.89
N ALA A 191 15.28 7.56 -13.27
CA ALA A 191 14.28 6.53 -13.07
C ALA A 191 14.59 5.27 -13.91
N ALA A 192 15.00 5.45 -15.17
CA ALA A 192 15.44 4.36 -16.02
C ALA A 192 16.69 3.66 -15.45
N THR A 193 17.65 4.43 -14.94
CA THR A 193 18.87 3.87 -14.31
C THR A 193 18.52 3.03 -13.08
N LEU A 194 17.63 3.55 -12.21
CA LEU A 194 17.18 2.81 -11.03
C LEU A 194 16.44 1.53 -11.41
N ALA A 195 15.51 1.58 -12.37
CA ALA A 195 14.76 0.42 -12.83
C ALA A 195 15.68 -0.67 -13.42
N VAL A 196 16.70 -0.28 -14.20
CA VAL A 196 17.71 -1.21 -14.71
C VAL A 196 18.54 -1.83 -13.58
N GLY A 197 18.87 -1.08 -12.54
CA GLY A 197 19.63 -1.60 -11.39
C GLY A 197 18.83 -2.53 -10.47
N MET A 198 17.49 -2.57 -10.60
CA MET A 198 16.60 -3.43 -9.83
C MET A 198 16.38 -4.80 -10.49
N ALA A 199 16.64 -4.93 -11.79
CA ALA A 199 16.43 -6.13 -12.61
C ALA A 199 17.68 -7.01 -12.69
#